data_AF-A0A9D8KAR4-F1
#
_entry.id   AF-A0A9D8KAR4-F1
#
_cell.length_a   1.000
_cell.length_b   1.000
_cell.length_c   1.000
_cell.angle_alpha   90.00
_cell.angle_beta   90.00
_cell.angle_gamma   90.00
#
_symmetry.space_group_name_H-M   'P 1'
#
loop_
_entity.id
_entity.type
_entity.pdbx_description
1 polymer ?
#
loop_
_entity_poly.entity_id
_entity_poly.type
_entity_poly.pdbx_seq_one_letter_code
_entity_poly.pdbx_strand_id
1 'polypeptide(L)' 'MTSSATSAATSATATASDAMARAAGDFPVTAPAANPVFYRTYSRKGAGGRESWRQVVERNLEGLRQLGH' A
#
# COMPACT_ATOMS: atom_id res chain seq x y z
N MET A 1 -16.57 -5.03 42.08
CA MET A 1 -16.14 -3.70 41.61
C MET A 1 -14.90 -3.89 40.76
N THR A 2 -14.86 -3.23 39.59
CA THR A 2 -13.68 -2.92 38.73
C THR A 2 -12.95 -4.09 38.04
N SER A 3 -12.58 -4.07 36.75
CA SER A 3 -12.79 -3.15 35.63
C SER A 3 -12.41 -3.85 34.32
N SER A 4 -13.12 -3.51 33.24
CA SER A 4 -12.72 -3.74 31.85
C SER A 4 -11.45 -2.95 31.51
N ALA A 5 -10.54 -3.52 30.72
CA ALA A 5 -9.43 -2.79 30.13
C ALA A 5 -9.49 -2.85 28.61
N THR A 6 -9.96 -1.75 28.04
CA THR A 6 -9.86 -1.37 26.63
C THR A 6 -8.39 -1.27 26.21
N SER A 7 -7.97 -1.99 25.17
CA SER A 7 -6.68 -1.75 24.51
C SER A 7 -6.92 -1.26 23.08
N ALA A 8 -7.04 0.07 22.95
CA ALA A 8 -7.03 0.80 21.69
C ALA A 8 -5.68 1.51 21.58
N ALA A 9 -4.67 0.87 21.04
CA ALA A 9 -3.35 1.50 20.83
C ALA A 9 -2.50 0.79 19.76
N THR A 10 -2.96 0.76 18.50
CA THR A 10 -2.08 0.34 17.38
C THR A 10 -2.25 1.16 16.11
N SER A 11 -3.03 2.26 16.11
CA SER A 11 -3.38 2.97 14.87
C SER A 11 -2.47 4.15 14.50
N ALA A 12 -1.57 4.59 15.40
CA ALA A 12 -0.81 5.83 15.21
C ALA A 12 0.48 5.67 14.38
N THR A 13 1.09 4.48 14.38
CA THR A 13 2.37 4.26 13.69
C THR A 13 2.22 4.12 12.17
N ALA A 14 1.06 3.64 11.71
CA ALA A 14 0.79 3.43 10.27
C ALA A 14 0.66 4.76 9.50
N THR A 15 0.12 5.81 10.14
CA THR A 15 -0.19 7.09 9.48
C THR A 15 1.05 7.90 9.16
N ALA A 16 2.07 7.86 10.04
CA ALA A 16 3.32 8.59 9.84
C ALA A 16 4.18 7.96 8.73
N SER A 17 4.22 6.62 8.64
CA SER A 17 4.92 5.91 7.58
C SER A 17 4.27 6.09 6.21
N ASP A 18 2.94 6.08 6.14
CA ASP A 18 2.18 6.34 4.90
C ASP A 18 2.37 7.78 4.41
N ALA A 19 2.41 8.76 5.34
CA ALA A 19 2.67 10.16 5.00
C ALA A 19 4.11 10.39 4.50
N MET A 20 5.12 9.79 5.14
CA MET A 20 6.52 9.86 4.68
C MET A 20 6.71 9.20 3.32
N ALA A 21 6.04 8.05 3.07
CA ALA A 21 6.04 7.40 1.77
C ALA A 21 5.45 8.33 0.69
N ARG A 22 4.34 9.04 0.96
CA ARG A 22 3.78 9.99 -0.01
C ARG A 22 4.73 11.14 -0.38
N ALA A 23 5.62 11.55 0.51
CA ALA A 23 6.62 12.59 0.23
C ALA A 23 7.80 12.09 -0.63
N ALA A 24 8.13 10.80 -0.56
CA ALA A 24 9.23 10.17 -1.32
C ALA A 24 8.79 9.55 -2.67
N GLY A 25 7.50 9.68 -3.05
CA GLY A 25 6.88 8.91 -4.12
C GLY A 25 6.53 7.48 -3.68
N ASP A 26 5.94 6.66 -4.55
CA ASP A 26 5.45 5.32 -4.17
C ASP A 26 6.54 4.35 -3.63
N PHE A 27 7.83 4.72 -3.72
CA PHE A 27 8.97 3.89 -3.32
C PHE A 27 9.96 4.68 -2.46
N PRO A 28 10.48 4.10 -1.37
CA PRO A 28 11.46 4.78 -0.51
C PRO A 28 12.84 4.86 -1.19
N VAL A 29 13.59 5.93 -0.87
CA VAL A 29 14.96 6.17 -1.38
C VAL A 29 15.92 5.05 -1.02
N THR A 30 15.70 4.39 0.13
CA THR A 30 16.51 3.25 0.59
C THR A 30 16.33 1.98 -0.24
N ALA A 31 15.32 1.92 -1.12
CA ALA A 31 15.03 0.78 -1.99
C ALA A 31 15.05 1.17 -3.48
N PRO A 32 16.21 1.57 -4.04
CA PRO A 32 16.30 2.12 -5.40
C PRO A 32 15.90 1.11 -6.50
N ALA A 33 16.01 -0.20 -6.22
CA ALA A 33 15.59 -1.25 -7.15
C ALA A 33 14.07 -1.48 -7.17
N ALA A 34 13.31 -0.98 -6.19
CA ALA A 34 11.89 -1.28 -6.07
C ALA A 34 11.08 -0.70 -7.25
N ASN A 35 11.36 0.53 -7.65
CA ASN A 35 10.70 1.18 -8.79
C ASN A 35 10.93 0.42 -10.12
N PRO A 36 12.18 0.16 -10.58
CA PRO A 36 12.38 -0.54 -11.85
C PRO A 36 11.93 -2.01 -11.82
N VAL A 37 11.99 -2.70 -10.67
CA VAL A 37 11.45 -4.06 -10.55
C VAL A 37 9.93 -4.03 -10.68
N PHE A 38 9.27 -3.12 -9.95
CA PHE A 38 7.81 -3.01 -9.95
C PHE A 38 7.23 -2.80 -11.35
N TYR A 39 7.74 -1.82 -12.09
CA TYR A 39 7.20 -1.52 -13.43
C TYR A 39 7.52 -2.59 -14.47
N ARG A 40 8.51 -3.45 -14.22
CA ARG A 40 8.88 -4.56 -15.12
C ARG A 40 8.02 -5.80 -14.90
N THR A 41 7.68 -6.12 -13.65
CA THR A 41 7.06 -7.42 -13.32
C THR A 41 5.61 -7.36 -12.89
N TYR A 42 5.17 -6.27 -12.24
CA TYR A 42 3.84 -6.20 -11.63
C TYR A 42 2.90 -5.21 -12.32
N SER A 43 3.45 -4.10 -12.83
CA SER A 43 2.66 -3.12 -13.58
C SER A 43 2.23 -3.66 -14.94
N ARG A 44 0.92 -3.74 -15.18
CA ARG A 44 0.38 -4.14 -16.49
C ARG A 44 0.33 -2.95 -17.43
N LYS A 45 0.44 -3.22 -18.72
CA LYS A 45 0.28 -2.24 -19.79
C LYS A 45 -1.19 -2.19 -20.22
N GLY A 46 -1.82 -1.03 -20.06
CA GLY A 46 -3.15 -0.72 -20.58
C GLY A 46 -3.10 0.35 -21.67
N ALA A 47 -4.28 0.83 -22.08
CA ALA A 47 -4.41 1.85 -23.13
C ALA A 47 -3.74 3.19 -22.77
N GLY A 48 -3.76 3.58 -21.49
CA GLY A 48 -3.15 4.81 -20.97
C GLY A 48 -1.70 4.67 -20.51
N GLY A 49 -1.03 3.54 -20.81
CA GLY A 49 0.32 3.26 -20.34
C GLY A 49 0.36 2.20 -19.24
N ARG A 50 1.40 2.25 -18.41
CA ARG A 50 1.64 1.29 -17.32
C ARG A 50 0.89 1.69 -16.06
N GLU A 51 0.28 0.72 -15.37
CA GLU A 51 -0.39 0.94 -14.08
C GLU A 51 0.61 1.46 -13.01
N SER A 52 0.20 2.42 -12.19
CA SER A 52 0.96 2.87 -11.03
C SER A 52 0.89 1.87 -9.87
N TRP A 53 1.75 2.02 -8.87
CA TRP A 53 1.72 1.16 -7.67
C TRP A 53 0.35 1.19 -6.99
N ARG A 54 -0.21 2.39 -6.78
CA ARG A 54 -1.54 2.55 -6.17
C ARG A 54 -2.63 1.83 -6.96
N GLN A 55 -2.62 1.92 -8.28
CA GLN A 55 -3.60 1.26 -9.14
C GLN A 55 -3.52 -0.28 -9.03
N VAL A 56 -2.30 -0.84 -8.95
CA VAL A 56 -2.11 -2.29 -8.75
C VAL A 56 -2.61 -2.73 -7.38
N VAL A 57 -2.30 -1.97 -6.32
CA VAL A 57 -2.78 -2.27 -4.96
C VAL A 57 -4.30 -2.26 -4.91
N GLU A 58 -4.94 -1.22 -5.43
CA GLU A 58 -6.39 -1.08 -5.39
C GLU A 58 -7.11 -2.21 -6.13
N ARG A 59 -6.61 -2.60 -7.31
CA ARG A 59 -7.14 -3.75 -8.05
C ARG A 59 -7.03 -5.06 -7.27
N ASN A 60 -5.89 -5.28 -6.62
CA ASN A 60 -5.67 -6.50 -5.85
C ASN A 60 -6.56 -6.55 -4.62
N LEU A 61 -6.71 -5.41 -3.91
CA LEU A 61 -7.60 -5.30 -2.77
C LEU A 61 -9.06 -5.56 -3.18
N GLU A 62 -9.48 -5.04 -4.32
CA GLU A 62 -10.82 -5.30 -4.85
C GLU A 62 -11.01 -6.78 -5.21
N GLY A 63 -10.03 -7.40 -5.88
CA GLY A 63 -10.09 -8.83 -6.18
C GLY A 63 -10.15 -9.70 -4.91
N LEU A 64 -9.41 -9.34 -3.86
CA LEU A 64 -9.48 -10.04 -2.56
C LEU A 64 -10.84 -9.86 -1.88
N ARG A 65 -11.43 -8.65 -1.94
CA ARG A 65 -12.77 -8.39 -1.40
C ARG A 65 -13.85 -9.25 -2.06
N GLN A 66 -13.77 -9.43 -3.38
CA GLN A 66 -14.71 -10.25 -4.14
C GLN A 66 -14.57 -11.76 -3.85
N LEU A 67 -13.41 -12.22 -3.37
CA LEU A 67 -13.22 -13.64 -3.03
C LEU A 67 -13.64 -13.96 -1.58
N GLY A 68 -13.58 -12.97 -0.68
CA GLY A 68 -13.88 -13.13 0.74
C GLY A 68 -15.37 -12.98 1.11
N HIS A 69 -16.28 -13.25 0.18
CA HIS A 69 -17.72 -13.32 0.45
C HIS A 69 -18.08 -14.47 1.41
#